data_AF-A0A7D8AQ82-F1
#
_entry.id   AF-A0A7D8AQ82-F1
#
_cell.length_a   1.000
_cell.length_b   1.000
_cell.length_c   1.000
_cell.angle_alpha   90.00
_cell.angle_beta   90.00
_cell.angle_gamma   90.00
#
_symmetry.space_group_name_H-M   'P 1'
#
loop_
_entity.id
_entity.type
_entity.pdbx_description
1 polymer ?
#
loop_
_entity_poly.entity_id
_entity_poly.type
_entity_poly.pdbx_seq_one_letter_code
_entity_poly.pdbx_strand_id
1 'polypeptide(L)'
;MAKLVPSLNSRLINKEWKEEKEVQRQRYLELMEKLETLVAKDVRTKIEMTKTVFEIFEDKLYILGGFGNFTAFIKKCGLSTTSIYSYIKIGRALKEGYITEQDIIKRGINSVRVALEQGNIETLKEDKKTDKVIPLRILIPSDNAYKYFKSNTKFASYTLSRIYNEQRQLLDSFLFDFNEEKRRKRRVNLEDVIEAEEEQKLVEDVNQKSD
;
A
#
# COMPACT_ATOMS: atom_id res chain seq x y z
N MET A 1 49.00 10.10 -46.37
CA MET A 1 47.94 9.07 -46.38
C MET A 1 47.84 8.43 -45.00
N ALA A 2 46.97 8.93 -44.14
CA ALA A 2 46.61 8.22 -42.90
C ALA A 2 45.09 8.37 -42.72
N LYS A 3 44.37 7.28 -42.98
CA LYS A 3 42.91 7.22 -42.88
C LYS A 3 42.51 7.34 -41.42
N LEU A 4 41.82 8.42 -41.09
CA LEU A 4 41.07 8.56 -39.85
C LEU A 4 39.84 7.63 -39.94
N VAL A 5 39.83 6.52 -39.21
CA VAL A 5 38.58 5.84 -38.87
C VAL A 5 38.63 5.38 -37.42
N PRO A 6 38.05 6.15 -36.49
CA PRO A 6 37.43 5.53 -35.33
C PRO A 6 36.11 6.24 -34.97
N SER A 7 34.95 5.73 -35.42
CA SER A 7 33.67 6.06 -34.75
C SER A 7 32.47 5.15 -35.04
N LEU A 8 32.57 4.17 -35.95
CA LEU A 8 31.45 3.27 -36.24
C LEU A 8 31.25 2.19 -35.15
N ASN A 9 32.32 1.70 -34.53
CA ASN A 9 32.26 0.52 -33.66
C ASN A 9 31.65 0.81 -32.28
N SER A 10 31.94 1.97 -31.67
CA SER A 10 31.39 2.32 -30.34
C SER A 10 29.90 2.66 -30.35
N ARG A 11 29.37 3.09 -31.50
CA ARG A 11 27.93 3.37 -31.68
C ARG A 11 27.13 2.08 -31.90
N LEU A 12 27.69 1.10 -32.59
CA LEU A 12 27.09 -0.23 -32.77
C LEU A 12 27.04 -0.99 -31.45
N ILE A 13 28.15 -1.02 -30.71
CA ILE A 13 28.21 -1.62 -29.37
C ILE A 13 27.18 -0.96 -28.44
N ASN A 14 27.11 0.37 -28.36
CA ASN A 14 26.10 1.03 -27.51
C ASN A 14 24.64 0.76 -27.93
N LYS A 15 24.39 0.40 -29.19
CA LYS A 15 23.06 0.08 -29.69
C LYS A 15 22.68 -1.37 -29.35
N GLU A 16 23.59 -2.31 -29.58
CA GLU A 16 23.42 -3.73 -29.20
C GLU A 16 23.25 -3.89 -27.69
N TRP A 17 24.04 -3.18 -26.87
CA TRP A 17 23.90 -3.21 -25.41
C TRP A 17 22.59 -2.59 -24.91
N LYS A 18 22.03 -1.61 -25.64
CA LYS A 18 20.70 -1.06 -25.34
C LYS A 18 19.59 -2.02 -25.75
N GLU A 19 19.73 -2.69 -26.90
CA GLU A 19 18.78 -3.70 -27.38
C GLU A 19 18.76 -4.94 -26.48
N GLU A 20 19.91 -5.44 -26.03
CA GLU A 20 20.01 -6.57 -25.09
C GLU A 20 19.40 -6.23 -23.72
N LYS A 21 19.64 -5.01 -23.21
CA LYS A 21 19.05 -4.54 -21.96
C LYS A 21 17.54 -4.38 -22.05
N GLU A 22 17.02 -3.97 -23.22
CA GLU A 22 15.58 -3.86 -23.44
C GLU A 22 14.93 -5.25 -23.57
N VAL A 23 15.59 -6.21 -24.23
CA VAL A 23 15.13 -7.62 -24.26
C VAL A 23 15.09 -8.23 -22.86
N GLN A 24 16.12 -7.98 -22.03
CA GLN A 24 16.13 -8.42 -20.64
C GLN A 24 15.02 -7.77 -19.80
N ARG A 25 14.75 -6.48 -20.03
CA ARG A 25 13.66 -5.76 -19.38
C ARG A 25 12.29 -6.32 -19.77
N GLN A 26 12.07 -6.59 -21.05
CA GLN A 26 10.83 -7.19 -21.53
C GLN A 26 10.64 -8.58 -20.92
N ARG A 27 11.70 -9.38 -20.90
CA ARG A 27 11.67 -10.71 -20.27
C ARG A 27 11.37 -10.64 -18.77
N TYR A 28 11.89 -9.64 -18.07
CA TYR A 28 11.57 -9.40 -16.67
C TYR A 28 10.08 -9.10 -16.47
N LEU A 29 9.50 -8.21 -17.29
CA LEU A 29 8.07 -7.86 -17.21
C LEU A 29 7.17 -9.08 -17.48
N GLU A 30 7.49 -9.90 -18.48
CA GLU A 30 6.77 -11.15 -18.76
C GLU A 30 6.81 -12.11 -17.57
N LEU A 31 7.97 -12.27 -16.94
CA LEU A 31 8.13 -13.14 -15.78
C LEU A 31 7.38 -12.62 -14.56
N MET A 32 7.36 -11.30 -14.36
CA MET A 32 6.58 -10.65 -13.31
C MET A 32 5.08 -10.89 -13.49
N GLU A 33 4.54 -10.65 -14.69
CA GLU A 33 3.13 -10.89 -14.99
C GLU A 33 2.75 -12.37 -14.82
N LYS A 34 3.63 -13.27 -15.28
CA LYS A 34 3.44 -14.72 -15.09
C LYS A 34 3.42 -15.07 -13.61
N LEU A 35 4.30 -14.48 -12.79
CA LEU A 35 4.37 -14.73 -11.36
C LEU A 35 3.09 -14.25 -10.66
N GLU A 36 2.61 -13.04 -10.97
CA GLU A 36 1.36 -12.50 -10.43
C GLU A 36 0.17 -13.42 -10.75
N THR A 37 0.10 -13.91 -11.99
CA THR A 37 -0.93 -14.86 -12.42
C THR A 37 -0.85 -16.18 -11.65
N LEU A 38 0.36 -16.72 -11.44
CA LEU A 38 0.56 -17.94 -10.68
C LEU A 38 0.18 -17.79 -9.22
N VAL A 39 0.52 -16.66 -8.59
CA VAL A 39 0.14 -16.37 -7.19
C VAL A 39 -1.38 -16.25 -7.05
N ALA A 40 -2.04 -15.51 -7.95
CA ALA A 40 -3.50 -15.40 -7.94
C ALA A 40 -4.19 -16.76 -8.13
N LYS A 41 -3.66 -17.60 -9.02
CA LYS A 41 -4.16 -18.96 -9.24
C LYS A 41 -3.95 -19.85 -8.01
N ASP A 42 -2.81 -19.77 -7.34
CA ASP A 42 -2.51 -20.53 -6.13
C ASP A 42 -3.51 -20.20 -5.01
N VAL A 43 -3.81 -18.92 -4.78
CA VAL A 43 -4.79 -18.50 -3.77
C VAL A 43 -6.18 -19.04 -4.09
N ARG A 44 -6.65 -18.92 -5.34
CA ARG A 44 -7.95 -19.46 -5.77
C ARG A 44 -8.01 -20.98 -5.62
N THR A 45 -6.97 -21.68 -6.04
CA THR A 45 -6.87 -23.14 -5.92
C THR A 45 -6.96 -23.58 -4.45
N LYS A 46 -6.33 -22.83 -3.55
CA LYS A 46 -6.41 -23.10 -2.10
C LYS A 46 -7.80 -22.84 -1.52
N ILE A 47 -8.51 -21.82 -1.99
CA ILE A 47 -9.90 -21.56 -1.61
C ILE A 47 -10.80 -22.72 -2.07
N GLU A 48 -10.68 -23.14 -3.32
CA GLU A 48 -11.44 -24.29 -3.85
C GLU A 48 -11.15 -25.56 -3.05
N MET A 49 -9.88 -25.87 -2.82
CA MET A 49 -9.49 -27.02 -2.00
C MET A 49 -10.08 -26.95 -0.59
N THR A 50 -10.12 -25.75 0.02
CA THR A 50 -10.74 -25.55 1.33
C THR A 50 -12.22 -25.90 1.31
N LYS A 51 -12.96 -25.41 0.32
CA LYS A 51 -14.40 -25.71 0.15
C LYS A 51 -14.64 -27.20 -0.05
N THR A 52 -13.92 -27.83 -0.98
CA THR A 52 -14.06 -29.26 -1.28
C THR A 52 -13.75 -30.14 -0.06
N VAL A 53 -12.65 -29.87 0.64
CA VAL A 53 -12.27 -30.62 1.85
C VAL A 53 -13.32 -30.46 2.94
N PHE A 54 -13.84 -29.24 3.12
CA PHE A 54 -14.84 -28.95 4.13
C PHE A 54 -16.20 -29.61 3.83
N GLU A 55 -16.65 -29.59 2.58
CA GLU A 55 -17.89 -30.27 2.15
C GLU A 55 -17.81 -31.78 2.38
N ILE A 56 -16.71 -32.42 1.95
CA ILE A 56 -16.48 -33.86 2.18
C ILE A 56 -16.46 -34.19 3.68
N PHE A 57 -15.87 -33.32 4.49
CA PHE A 57 -15.79 -33.50 5.94
C PHE A 57 -17.17 -33.38 6.60
N GLU A 58 -17.88 -32.30 6.33
CA GLU A 58 -19.15 -31.95 6.96
C GLU A 58 -20.24 -32.96 6.63
N ASP A 59 -20.37 -33.30 5.34
CA ASP A 59 -21.38 -34.25 4.86
C ASP A 59 -20.91 -35.71 4.97
N LYS A 60 -19.70 -35.91 5.51
CA LYS A 60 -19.05 -37.22 5.72
C LYS A 60 -18.97 -38.07 4.44
N LEU A 61 -18.83 -37.43 3.28
CA LEU A 61 -18.82 -38.10 1.96
C LEU A 61 -17.67 -39.10 1.80
N TYR A 62 -16.60 -38.97 2.60
CA TYR A 62 -15.50 -39.93 2.62
C TYR A 62 -15.95 -41.37 2.94
N ILE A 63 -17.09 -41.56 3.63
CA ILE A 63 -17.64 -42.88 3.91
C ILE A 63 -18.05 -43.60 2.61
N LEU A 64 -18.54 -42.86 1.61
CA LEU A 64 -18.90 -43.42 0.29
C LEU A 64 -17.69 -43.99 -0.45
N GLY A 65 -16.50 -43.47 -0.17
CA GLY A 65 -15.23 -44.01 -0.67
C GLY A 65 -14.68 -45.20 0.13
N GLY A 66 -15.43 -45.71 1.12
CA GLY A 66 -15.02 -46.81 1.98
C GLY A 66 -14.02 -46.43 3.09
N PHE A 67 -13.85 -45.14 3.37
CA PHE A 67 -12.95 -44.70 4.45
C PHE A 67 -13.65 -44.71 5.80
N GLY A 68 -13.08 -45.42 6.78
CA GLY A 68 -13.64 -45.49 8.14
C GLY A 68 -13.53 -44.19 8.95
N ASN A 69 -12.65 -43.27 8.57
CA ASN A 69 -12.55 -41.94 9.16
C ASN A 69 -11.96 -40.93 8.17
N PHE A 70 -12.16 -39.65 8.44
CA PHE A 70 -11.70 -38.57 7.57
C PHE A 70 -10.18 -38.53 7.42
N THR A 71 -9.43 -38.80 8.50
CA THR A 71 -7.96 -38.81 8.48
C THR A 71 -7.40 -39.85 7.49
N ALA A 72 -8.04 -41.01 7.37
CA ALA A 72 -7.68 -42.05 6.41
C ALA A 72 -7.90 -41.59 4.96
N PHE A 73 -9.02 -40.92 4.69
CA PHE A 73 -9.30 -40.30 3.39
C PHE A 73 -8.23 -39.27 3.03
N ILE A 74 -7.94 -38.35 3.96
CA ILE A 74 -6.94 -37.30 3.78
C ILE A 74 -5.55 -37.84 3.46
N LYS A 75 -5.11 -38.89 4.18
CA LYS A 75 -3.83 -39.54 3.94
C LYS A 75 -3.77 -40.16 2.53
N LYS A 76 -4.88 -40.70 2.03
CA LYS A 76 -4.97 -41.24 0.66
C LYS A 76 -4.86 -40.15 -0.39
N CYS A 77 -5.38 -38.96 -0.13
CA CYS A 77 -5.29 -37.80 -1.01
C CYS A 77 -3.91 -37.11 -1.00
N GLY A 78 -2.95 -37.57 -0.17
CA GLY A 78 -1.61 -36.96 -0.07
C GLY A 78 -1.59 -35.59 0.60
N LEU A 79 -2.64 -35.24 1.34
CA LEU A 79 -2.74 -33.96 2.03
C LEU A 79 -2.16 -34.05 3.45
N SER A 80 -1.49 -32.99 3.91
CA SER A 80 -0.89 -32.92 5.24
C SER A 80 -1.94 -32.73 6.33
N THR A 81 -2.01 -33.66 7.28
CA THR A 81 -2.96 -33.64 8.41
C THR A 81 -2.98 -32.29 9.16
N THR A 82 -1.82 -31.65 9.33
CA THR A 82 -1.68 -30.35 10.01
C THR A 82 -2.42 -29.23 9.27
N SER A 83 -2.42 -29.27 7.93
CA SER A 83 -3.09 -28.27 7.10
C SER A 83 -4.60 -28.51 6.99
N ILE A 84 -5.07 -29.76 7.11
CA ILE A 84 -6.49 -30.09 6.99
C ILE A 84 -7.34 -29.42 8.06
N TYR A 85 -6.91 -29.45 9.32
CA TYR A 85 -7.68 -28.81 10.39
C TYR A 85 -7.85 -27.32 10.14
N SER A 86 -6.86 -26.68 9.52
CA SER A 86 -6.95 -25.29 9.08
C SER A 86 -7.98 -25.12 7.96
N TYR A 87 -7.98 -25.99 6.96
CA TYR A 87 -8.98 -25.94 5.88
C TYR A 87 -10.40 -26.19 6.39
N ILE A 88 -10.61 -27.14 7.30
CA ILE A 88 -11.93 -27.35 7.91
C ILE A 88 -12.37 -26.08 8.65
N LYS A 89 -11.48 -25.47 9.45
CA LYS A 89 -11.79 -24.28 10.24
C LYS A 89 -12.13 -23.08 9.36
N ILE A 90 -11.36 -22.86 8.29
CA ILE A 90 -11.61 -21.79 7.30
C ILE A 90 -12.91 -22.07 6.53
N GLY A 91 -13.13 -23.31 6.08
CA GLY A 91 -14.33 -23.72 5.37
C GLY A 91 -15.60 -23.53 6.20
N ARG A 92 -15.56 -23.87 7.49
CA ARG A 92 -16.64 -23.57 8.43
C ARG A 92 -16.89 -22.06 8.55
N ALA A 93 -15.83 -21.27 8.73
CA ALA A 93 -15.95 -19.81 8.82
C ALA A 93 -16.50 -19.17 7.53
N LEU A 94 -16.21 -19.73 6.36
CA LEU A 94 -16.81 -19.34 5.08
C LEU A 94 -18.30 -19.69 5.03
N LYS A 95 -18.68 -20.92 5.40
CA LYS A 95 -20.09 -21.37 5.43
C LYS A 95 -20.95 -20.56 6.39
N GLU A 96 -20.39 -20.21 7.56
CA GLU A 96 -21.06 -19.41 8.59
C GLU A 96 -21.04 -17.90 8.29
N GLY A 97 -20.35 -17.47 7.22
CA GLY A 97 -20.29 -16.06 6.81
C GLY A 97 -19.41 -15.19 7.72
N TYR A 98 -18.53 -15.78 8.51
CA TYR A 98 -17.56 -15.06 9.33
C TYR A 98 -16.44 -14.41 8.51
N ILE A 99 -16.10 -15.04 7.39
CA ILE A 99 -15.12 -14.55 6.40
C ILE A 99 -15.69 -14.76 5.00
N THR A 100 -15.17 -14.01 4.03
CA THR A 100 -15.48 -14.12 2.61
C THR A 100 -14.28 -14.62 1.81
N GLU A 101 -14.51 -15.06 0.58
CA GLU A 101 -13.42 -15.39 -0.35
C GLU A 101 -12.55 -14.18 -0.66
N GLN A 102 -13.12 -12.98 -0.69
CA GLN A 102 -12.38 -11.74 -0.91
C GLN A 102 -11.38 -11.48 0.22
N ASP A 103 -11.74 -11.80 1.46
CA ASP A 103 -10.83 -11.66 2.60
C ASP A 103 -9.61 -12.60 2.45
N ILE A 104 -9.82 -13.81 1.94
CA ILE A 104 -8.74 -14.77 1.65
C ILE A 104 -7.90 -14.31 0.46
N ILE A 105 -8.52 -13.78 -0.60
CA ILE A 105 -7.82 -13.26 -1.79
C ILE A 105 -6.90 -12.10 -1.42
N LYS A 106 -7.37 -11.17 -0.59
CA LYS A 106 -6.61 -9.98 -0.19
C LYS A 106 -5.48 -10.29 0.79
N ARG A 107 -5.73 -11.15 1.79
CA ARG A 107 -4.82 -11.36 2.92
C ARG A 107 -4.00 -12.65 2.84
N GLY A 108 -4.42 -13.58 1.99
CA GLY A 108 -3.86 -14.92 1.88
C GLY A 108 -4.36 -15.87 2.98
N ILE A 109 -4.31 -17.17 2.67
CA ILE A 109 -4.89 -18.22 3.52
C ILE A 109 -4.22 -18.33 4.90
N ASN A 110 -2.91 -18.07 4.97
CA ASN A 110 -2.15 -18.14 6.23
C ASN A 110 -2.53 -17.02 7.19
N SER A 111 -2.70 -15.80 6.68
CA SER A 111 -3.11 -14.65 7.49
C SER A 111 -4.52 -14.85 8.05
N VAL A 112 -5.42 -15.39 7.22
CA VAL A 112 -6.79 -15.75 7.66
C VAL A 112 -6.76 -16.84 8.73
N ARG A 113 -5.94 -17.89 8.54
CA ARG A 113 -5.75 -18.94 9.56
C ARG A 113 -5.33 -18.36 10.92
N VAL A 114 -4.30 -17.51 10.94
CA VAL A 114 -3.78 -16.91 12.18
C VAL A 114 -4.84 -16.04 12.86
N ALA A 115 -5.59 -15.25 12.09
CA ALA A 115 -6.64 -14.42 12.65
C ALA A 115 -7.80 -15.24 13.24
N LEU A 116 -8.18 -16.36 12.61
CA LEU A 116 -9.15 -17.31 13.17
C LEU A 116 -8.64 -18.03 14.43
N GLU A 117 -7.34 -18.25 14.57
CA GLU A 117 -6.71 -18.81 15.78
C GLU A 117 -6.71 -17.82 16.94
N GLN A 118 -6.51 -16.54 16.66
CA GLN A 118 -6.47 -15.47 17.66
C GLN A 118 -7.87 -14.97 18.08
N GLY A 119 -8.95 -15.51 17.50
CA GLY A 119 -10.31 -15.03 17.75
C GLY A 119 -10.59 -13.62 17.18
N ASN A 120 -9.68 -13.08 16.38
CA ASN A 120 -9.77 -11.76 15.77
C ASN A 120 -10.64 -11.80 14.49
N ILE A 121 -11.80 -12.44 14.54
CA ILE A 121 -12.71 -12.54 13.39
C ILE A 121 -13.22 -11.14 12.98
N GLU A 122 -13.32 -10.21 13.94
CA GLU A 122 -13.68 -8.82 13.69
C GLU A 122 -12.67 -8.07 12.81
N THR A 123 -11.40 -8.46 12.80
CA THR A 123 -10.37 -7.84 11.94
C THR A 123 -10.30 -8.46 10.54
N LEU A 124 -10.99 -9.60 10.32
CA LEU A 124 -11.08 -10.30 9.03
C LEU A 124 -12.26 -9.83 8.19
N LYS A 125 -13.30 -9.27 8.81
CA LYS A 125 -14.39 -8.62 8.09
C LYS A 125 -13.85 -7.30 7.53
N GLU A 126 -13.51 -7.25 6.26
CA GLU A 126 -13.38 -5.94 5.62
C GLU A 126 -14.77 -5.31 5.50
N ASP A 127 -14.86 -4.13 6.11
CA ASP A 127 -15.86 -3.09 5.90
C ASP A 127 -17.32 -3.44 6.27
N LYS A 128 -17.58 -3.70 7.55
CA LYS A 128 -18.43 -2.68 8.17
C LYS A 128 -17.56 -1.44 8.21
N LYS A 129 -17.83 -0.48 7.33
CA LYS A 129 -17.42 0.91 7.54
C LYS A 129 -17.88 1.32 8.94
N THR A 130 -17.10 1.00 9.96
CA THR A 130 -16.83 2.00 10.95
C THR A 130 -15.95 2.95 10.16
N ASP A 131 -16.56 3.99 9.60
CA ASP A 131 -15.83 5.22 9.33
C ASP A 131 -15.02 5.45 10.59
N LYS A 132 -13.74 5.06 10.55
CA LYS A 132 -12.82 5.36 11.63
C LYS A 132 -12.69 6.86 11.47
N VAL A 133 -13.56 7.60 12.15
CA VAL A 133 -13.53 9.05 12.19
C VAL A 133 -12.25 9.36 12.96
N ILE A 134 -11.13 9.42 12.23
CA ILE A 134 -9.87 9.88 12.77
C ILE A 134 -10.06 11.39 12.94
N PRO A 135 -10.15 11.90 14.18
CA PRO A 135 -10.39 13.31 14.38
C PRO A 135 -9.19 14.10 13.87
N LEU A 136 -9.40 14.91 12.84
CA LEU A 136 -8.40 15.82 12.31
C LEU A 136 -8.24 17.01 13.26
N ARG A 137 -7.07 17.15 13.88
CA ARG A 137 -6.73 18.32 14.72
C ARG A 137 -6.00 19.35 13.86
N ILE A 138 -6.63 20.51 13.65
CA ILE A 138 -6.08 21.63 12.88
C ILE A 138 -5.89 22.82 13.82
N LEU A 139 -4.72 23.45 13.78
CA LEU A 139 -4.49 24.74 14.42
C LEU A 139 -4.91 25.86 13.46
N ILE A 140 -5.86 26.69 13.87
CA ILE A 140 -6.33 27.84 13.08
C ILE A 140 -5.74 29.10 13.73
N PRO A 141 -4.80 29.82 13.07
CA PRO A 141 -4.13 30.97 13.67
C PRO A 141 -5.04 32.20 13.85
N SER A 142 -6.11 32.32 13.07
CA SER A 142 -7.03 33.45 13.13
C SER A 142 -8.15 33.21 14.13
N ASP A 143 -8.26 34.10 15.14
CA ASP A 143 -9.29 34.02 16.18
C ASP A 143 -10.72 34.04 15.63
N ASN A 144 -10.98 34.87 14.62
CA ASN A 144 -12.31 34.98 14.01
C ASN A 144 -12.67 33.70 13.24
N ALA A 145 -11.74 33.16 12.46
CA ALA A 145 -11.95 31.89 11.75
C ALA A 145 -12.11 30.73 12.73
N TYR A 146 -11.30 30.69 13.79
CA TYR A 146 -11.41 29.66 14.83
C TYR A 146 -12.79 29.68 15.50
N LYS A 147 -13.27 30.85 15.94
CA LYS A 147 -14.60 30.97 16.56
C LYS A 147 -15.72 30.51 15.62
N TYR A 148 -15.65 30.90 14.35
CA TYR A 148 -16.66 30.55 13.34
C TYR A 148 -16.73 29.04 13.05
N PHE A 149 -15.58 28.38 12.84
CA PHE A 149 -15.55 26.95 12.57
C PHE A 149 -15.75 26.09 13.83
N LYS A 150 -15.38 26.60 15.01
CA LYS A 150 -15.65 25.94 16.30
C LYS A 150 -17.13 25.91 16.64
N SER A 151 -17.87 26.98 16.36
CA SER A 151 -19.33 26.98 16.54
C SER A 151 -20.06 26.13 15.51
N ASN A 152 -19.41 25.80 14.37
CA ASN A 152 -20.02 25.08 13.25
C ASN A 152 -19.17 23.87 12.79
N THR A 153 -18.76 22.99 13.70
CA THR A 153 -17.85 21.87 13.38
C THR A 153 -18.40 20.91 12.31
N LYS A 154 -19.70 20.62 12.32
CA LYS A 154 -20.36 19.81 11.28
C LYS A 154 -20.27 20.46 9.89
N PHE A 155 -20.45 21.78 9.83
CA PHE A 155 -20.33 22.54 8.59
C PHE A 155 -18.88 22.58 8.09
N ALA A 156 -17.90 22.70 9.00
CA ALA A 156 -16.48 22.63 8.65
C ALA A 156 -16.15 21.27 8.00
N SER A 157 -16.58 20.17 8.63
CA SER A 157 -16.39 18.82 8.09
C SER A 157 -17.07 18.66 6.73
N TYR A 158 -18.33 19.08 6.61
CA TYR A 158 -19.08 19.03 5.35
C TYR A 158 -18.38 19.81 4.24
N THR A 159 -17.93 21.03 4.53
CA THR A 159 -17.28 21.92 3.56
C THR A 159 -15.97 21.30 3.06
N LEU A 160 -15.13 20.79 3.97
CA LEU A 160 -13.87 20.13 3.61
C LEU A 160 -14.12 18.90 2.72
N SER A 161 -15.09 18.05 3.09
CA SER A 161 -15.45 16.87 2.28
C SER A 161 -16.00 17.27 0.91
N ARG A 162 -16.86 18.29 0.85
CA ARG A 162 -17.46 18.77 -0.39
C ARG A 162 -16.42 19.34 -1.34
N ILE A 163 -15.53 20.20 -0.86
CA ILE A 163 -14.46 20.77 -1.68
C ILE A 163 -13.57 19.65 -2.25
N TYR A 164 -13.20 18.66 -1.41
CA TYR A 164 -12.39 17.53 -1.86
C TYR A 164 -13.06 16.71 -2.98
N ASN A 165 -14.36 16.42 -2.85
CA ASN A 165 -15.09 15.54 -3.76
C ASN A 165 -15.60 16.24 -5.03
N GLU A 166 -16.03 17.50 -4.92
CA GLU A 166 -16.73 18.21 -5.99
C GLU A 166 -15.86 19.32 -6.63
N GLN A 167 -14.91 19.90 -5.89
CA GLN A 167 -14.16 21.09 -6.30
C GLN A 167 -12.65 20.90 -6.18
N ARG A 168 -12.16 19.78 -6.74
CA ARG A 168 -10.75 19.37 -6.59
C ARG A 168 -9.75 20.42 -7.06
N GLN A 169 -10.04 21.07 -8.18
CA GLN A 169 -9.17 22.09 -8.78
C GLN A 169 -8.98 23.31 -7.85
N LEU A 170 -10.03 23.72 -7.15
CA LEU A 170 -9.96 24.81 -6.15
C LEU A 170 -9.10 24.39 -4.94
N LEU A 171 -9.20 23.13 -4.52
CA LEU A 171 -8.36 22.61 -3.44
C LEU A 171 -6.89 22.58 -3.83
N ASP A 172 -6.61 22.17 -5.07
CA ASP A 172 -5.25 22.10 -5.60
C ASP A 172 -4.64 23.50 -5.77
N SER A 173 -5.42 24.52 -6.15
CA SER A 173 -4.95 25.92 -6.20
C SER A 173 -4.60 26.46 -4.81
N PHE A 174 -5.43 26.20 -3.79
CA PHE A 174 -5.10 26.58 -2.42
C PHE A 174 -3.86 25.87 -1.89
N LEU A 175 -3.67 24.59 -2.25
CA LEU A 175 -2.47 23.86 -1.87
C LEU A 175 -1.21 24.42 -2.56
N PHE A 176 -1.33 24.83 -3.82
CA PHE A 176 -0.24 25.49 -4.54
C PHE A 176 0.14 26.82 -3.86
N ASP A 177 -0.82 27.70 -3.61
CA ASP A 177 -0.60 29.00 -2.98
C ASP A 177 0.03 28.86 -1.58
N PHE A 178 -0.45 27.91 -0.77
CA PHE A 178 0.12 27.60 0.54
C PHE A 178 1.59 27.18 0.46
N ASN A 179 1.94 26.34 -0.52
CA ASN A 179 3.32 25.89 -0.72
C ASN A 179 4.23 27.02 -1.21
N GLU A 180 3.74 27.91 -2.07
CA GLU A 180 4.46 29.10 -2.49
C GLU A 180 4.71 30.07 -1.34
N GLU A 181 3.71 30.33 -0.49
CA GLU A 181 3.88 31.17 0.70
C GLU A 181 4.91 30.58 1.68
N LYS A 182 4.90 29.26 1.86
CA LYS A 182 5.90 28.54 2.66
C LYS A 182 7.32 28.67 2.08
N ARG A 183 7.45 28.64 0.75
CA ARG A 183 8.75 28.86 0.06
C ARG A 183 9.24 30.29 0.23
N ARG A 184 8.35 31.29 0.11
CA ARG A 184 8.69 32.70 0.32
C ARG A 184 9.18 32.97 1.74
N LYS A 185 8.46 32.50 2.77
CA LYS A 185 8.88 32.66 4.18
C LYS A 185 10.25 32.03 4.48
N ARG A 186 10.61 30.94 3.82
CA ARG A 186 11.93 30.31 3.95
C ARG A 186 13.06 31.11 3.29
N ARG A 187 12.76 31.82 2.19
CA ARG A 187 13.74 32.67 1.51
C ARG A 187 14.00 33.96 2.29
N VAL A 188 12.94 34.59 2.79
CA VAL A 188 13.05 35.77 3.66
C VAL A 188 13.91 35.46 4.89
N ASN A 189 13.62 34.36 5.61
CA ASN A 189 14.44 33.95 6.75
C ASN A 189 15.91 33.64 6.40
N LEU A 190 16.23 33.28 5.15
CA LEU A 190 17.60 33.00 4.72
C LEU A 190 18.32 34.30 4.35
N GLU A 191 17.61 35.24 3.71
CA GLU A 191 18.09 36.58 3.40
C GLU A 191 18.38 37.36 4.69
N ASP A 192 17.50 37.30 5.69
CA ASP A 192 17.69 37.93 7.01
C ASP A 192 18.92 37.36 7.76
N VAL A 193 19.21 36.07 7.59
CA VAL A 193 20.38 35.41 8.21
C VAL A 193 21.67 35.81 7.49
N ILE A 194 21.64 35.89 6.16
CA ILE A 194 22.80 36.32 5.37
C ILE A 194 23.13 37.79 5.67
N GLU A 195 22.13 38.66 5.73
CA GLU A 195 22.31 40.08 6.08
C GLU A 195 22.91 40.24 7.49
N ALA A 196 22.43 39.48 8.47
CA ALA A 196 22.99 39.48 9.83
C ALA A 196 24.44 38.96 9.89
N GLU A 197 24.80 37.96 9.08
CA GLU A 197 26.18 37.45 8.99
C GLU A 197 27.13 38.43 8.28
N GLU A 198 26.65 39.18 7.28
CA GLU A 198 27.41 40.21 6.57
C GLU A 198 27.66 41.44 7.46
N GLU A 199 26.67 41.88 8.24
CA GLU A 199 26.83 42.95 9.22
C GLU A 199 27.85 42.59 10.33
N GLN A 200 27.83 41.34 10.80
CA GLN A 200 28.81 40.86 11.80
C GLN A 200 30.25 40.87 11.26
N LYS A 201 30.45 40.42 10.01
CA LYS A 201 31.77 40.48 9.35
C LYS A 201 32.29 41.89 9.16
N LEU A 202 31.42 42.84 8.82
CA LEU A 202 31.80 44.25 8.68
C LEU A 202 32.26 44.85 10.01
N VAL A 203 31.62 44.49 11.13
CA VAL A 203 32.01 44.94 12.48
C VAL A 203 33.34 44.32 12.90
N GLU A 204 33.59 43.05 12.56
CA GLU A 204 34.85 42.37 12.84
C GLU A 204 36.02 42.94 12.02
N ASP A 205 35.80 43.26 10.74
CA ASP A 205 36.80 43.86 9.84
C ASP A 205 37.15 45.31 10.23
N VAL A 206 36.21 46.06 10.81
CA VAL A 206 36.47 47.42 11.33
C VAL A 206 37.32 47.37 12.59
N ASN A 207 37.08 46.40 13.49
CA ASN A 207 37.86 46.24 14.72
C ASN A 207 39.29 45.75 14.46
N GLN A 208 39.53 45.00 13.38
CA GLN A 208 40.88 44.56 12.98
C GLN A 208 41.72 45.65 12.28
N LYS A 209 41.13 46.78 11.88
CA LYS A 209 41.84 47.91 11.25
C LYS A 209 42.18 49.04 12.23
N SER A 210 41.80 48.92 13.49
CA SER A 210 42.03 49.90 14.56
C SER A 210 43.14 49.53 15.55
N ASP A 211 43.83 48.42 15.33
CA ASP A 211 45.11 48.05 15.96
C ASP A 211 46.28 48.20 14.96
#